data_AF-A0A7W8MS12-F1
#
_entry.id   AF-A0A7W8MS12-F1
#
_cell.length_a   1.000
_cell.length_b   1.000
_cell.length_c   1.000
_cell.angle_alpha   90.00
_cell.angle_beta   90.00
_cell.angle_gamma   90.00
#
_symmetry.space_group_name_H-M   'P 1'
#
loop_
_entity.id
_entity.type
_entity.pdbx_description
1 polymer ?
#
loop_
_entity_poly.entity_id
_entity_poly.type
_entity_poly.pdbx_seq_one_letter_code
_entity_poly.pdbx_strand_id
1 'polypeptide(L)'
;MNDPKALSQGTNVEKIPEDISVEMRRIAHDLSNALEIIVQTSYLLSTTELKEPASDWLRMLDGGVEKALKLNLSLRSYIKEHTSN
;
A
#
# COMPACT_ATOMS: atom_id res chain seq x y z
N MET A 1 31.47 42.71 12.03
CA MET A 1 30.04 42.90 12.37
C MET A 1 29.30 42.92 11.04
N ASN A 2 28.64 41.89 10.51
CA ASN A 2 28.29 40.54 10.95
C ASN A 2 28.24 39.66 9.68
N ASP A 3 28.77 38.44 9.71
CA ASP A 3 28.45 37.41 8.73
C ASP A 3 27.14 36.71 9.15
N PRO A 4 26.05 36.74 8.35
CA PRO A 4 24.91 35.89 8.60
C PRO A 4 25.26 34.46 8.18
N LYS A 5 25.75 33.66 9.13
CA LYS A 5 25.96 32.22 8.96
C LYS A 5 24.61 31.55 8.70
N ALA A 6 24.56 30.83 7.58
CA ALA A 6 23.42 30.11 7.05
C ALA A 6 22.64 29.29 8.11
N LEU A 7 21.32 29.43 8.09
CA LEU A 7 20.39 28.44 8.65
C LEU A 7 19.75 27.67 7.49
N SER A 8 20.55 26.86 6.79
CA SER A 8 19.98 25.75 6.04
C SER A 8 19.56 24.70 7.06
N GLN A 9 18.36 24.85 7.63
CA GLN A 9 17.68 23.74 8.29
C GLN A 9 17.38 22.71 7.21
N GLY A 10 18.34 21.82 6.94
CA GLY A 10 18.08 20.59 6.23
C GLY A 10 17.01 19.87 7.02
N THR A 11 15.83 19.73 6.43
CA THR A 11 14.80 18.80 6.89
C THR A 11 15.43 17.42 6.90
N ASN A 12 15.96 17.01 8.05
CA ASN A 12 16.42 15.65 8.28
C ASN A 12 15.16 14.81 8.39
N VAL A 13 14.60 14.44 7.23
CA VAL A 13 13.49 13.48 7.17
C VAL A 13 14.04 12.21 7.78
N GLU A 14 13.54 11.86 8.96
CA GLU A 14 13.94 10.66 9.68
C GLU A 14 13.70 9.46 8.77
N LYS A 15 14.79 8.88 8.26
CA LYS A 15 14.72 7.76 7.32
C LYS A 15 14.44 6.48 8.09
N ILE A 16 13.62 5.63 7.51
CA ILE A 16 13.35 4.29 8.03
C ILE A 16 14.67 3.50 8.05
N PRO A 17 15.08 2.91 9.19
CA PRO A 17 16.24 2.02 9.28
C PRO A 17 16.15 0.85 8.30
N GLU A 18 17.29 0.40 7.78
CA GLU A 18 17.30 -0.56 6.66
C GLU A 18 16.81 -1.96 7.04
N ASP A 19 17.10 -2.42 8.26
CA ASP A 19 16.56 -3.68 8.79
C ASP A 19 15.02 -3.65 8.88
N ILE A 20 14.46 -2.54 9.35
CA ILE A 20 13.02 -2.32 9.43
C ILE A 20 12.43 -2.22 8.01
N SER A 21 13.12 -1.54 7.09
CA SER A 21 12.68 -1.36 5.71
C SER A 21 12.51 -2.69 4.96
N VAL A 22 13.45 -3.62 5.15
CA VAL A 22 13.41 -4.97 4.57
C VAL A 22 12.16 -5.71 5.02
N GLU A 23 11.86 -5.71 6.32
CA GLU A 23 10.69 -6.42 6.85
C GLU A 23 9.38 -5.77 6.41
N MET A 24 9.31 -4.42 6.38
CA MET A 24 8.15 -3.71 5.84
C MET A 24 7.90 -4.04 4.37
N ARG A 25 8.95 -4.12 3.55
CA ARG A 25 8.83 -4.54 2.13
C ARG A 25 8.35 -5.98 2.01
N ARG A 26 8.82 -6.89 2.88
CA ARG A 26 8.37 -8.29 2.94
C ARG A 26 6.87 -8.39 3.27
N ILE A 27 6.41 -7.70 4.31
CA ILE A 27 5.00 -7.70 4.71
C ILE A 27 4.12 -7.06 3.61
N ALA A 28 4.53 -5.94 3.01
CA ALA A 28 3.80 -5.31 1.91
C ALA A 28 3.72 -6.21 0.66
N HIS A 29 4.76 -7.04 0.45
CA HIS A 29 4.76 -8.11 -0.55
C HIS A 29 3.75 -9.20 -0.26
N ASP A 30 3.78 -9.76 0.95
CA ASP A 30 2.82 -10.79 1.34
C ASP A 30 1.38 -10.29 1.30
N LEU A 31 1.16 -9.02 1.65
CA LEU A 31 -0.15 -8.36 1.51
C LEU A 31 -0.59 -8.25 0.05
N SER A 32 0.32 -7.95 -0.89
CA SER A 32 -0.02 -7.98 -2.32
C SER A 32 -0.47 -9.36 -2.78
N ASN A 33 0.23 -10.42 -2.35
CA ASN A 33 -0.13 -11.79 -2.72
C ASN A 33 -1.51 -12.18 -2.18
N ALA A 34 -1.81 -11.81 -0.93
CA ALA A 34 -3.13 -12.03 -0.35
C ALA A 34 -4.22 -11.26 -1.11
N LEU A 35 -3.98 -9.99 -1.46
CA LEU A 35 -4.92 -9.18 -2.23
C LEU A 35 -5.13 -9.74 -3.64
N GLU A 36 -4.09 -10.25 -4.29
CA GLU A 36 -4.18 -10.87 -5.60
C GLU A 36 -5.13 -12.07 -5.58
N ILE A 37 -5.01 -12.96 -4.59
CA ILE A 37 -5.91 -14.11 -4.43
C ILE A 37 -7.36 -13.62 -4.31
N ILE A 38 -7.61 -12.57 -3.52
CA ILE A 38 -8.97 -12.03 -3.33
C ILE A 38 -9.49 -11.42 -4.63
N VAL A 39 -8.68 -10.64 -5.36
CA VAL A 39 -9.05 -10.08 -6.68
C VAL A 39 -9.42 -11.19 -7.66
N GLN A 40 -8.58 -12.22 -7.77
CA GLN A 40 -8.83 -13.34 -8.67
C GLN A 40 -10.11 -14.09 -8.27
N THR A 41 -10.34 -14.29 -6.97
CA THR A 41 -11.56 -14.92 -6.46
C THR A 41 -12.79 -14.08 -6.79
N SER A 42 -12.73 -12.77 -6.57
CA SER A 42 -13.83 -11.84 -6.89
C SER A 42 -14.14 -11.84 -8.38
N TYR A 43 -13.10 -11.83 -9.21
CA TYR A 43 -13.25 -11.96 -10.66
C TYR A 43 -13.93 -13.27 -11.05
N LEU A 44 -13.51 -14.41 -10.51
CA LEU A 44 -14.14 -15.70 -10.80
C LEU A 44 -15.63 -15.70 -10.39
N LEU A 45 -15.97 -15.17 -9.22
CA LEU A 45 -17.36 -15.02 -8.76
C LEU A 45 -18.18 -14.13 -9.70
N SER A 46 -17.59 -13.06 -10.25
CA SER A 46 -18.26 -12.17 -11.21
C SER A 46 -18.64 -12.85 -12.54
N THR A 47 -17.99 -13.97 -12.87
CA THR A 47 -18.32 -14.78 -14.06
C THR A 47 -19.45 -15.78 -13.83
N THR A 48 -19.91 -15.94 -12.59
CA THR A 48 -21.00 -16.84 -12.22
C THR A 48 -22.34 -16.09 -12.14
N GLU A 49 -23.45 -16.79 -12.35
CA GLU A 49 -24.78 -16.21 -12.13
C GLU A 49 -25.04 -16.11 -10.62
N LEU A 50 -25.01 -14.87 -10.12
CA LEU A 50 -25.36 -14.55 -8.73
C LEU A 50 -26.75 -13.93 -8.68
N LYS A 51 -27.59 -14.43 -7.77
CA LYS A 51 -28.89 -13.85 -7.46
C LYS A 51 -28.73 -12.83 -6.33
N GLU A 52 -29.60 -11.84 -6.30
CA GLU A 52 -29.67 -10.95 -5.14
C GLU A 52 -29.95 -11.74 -3.85
N PRO A 53 -29.31 -11.39 -2.72
CA PRO A 53 -28.41 -10.24 -2.50
C PRO A 53 -26.91 -10.52 -2.76
N ALA A 54 -26.56 -11.70 -3.27
CA ALA A 54 -25.15 -12.09 -3.43
C ALA A 54 -24.40 -11.17 -4.42
N SER A 55 -25.09 -10.66 -5.44
CA SER A 55 -24.54 -9.69 -6.39
C SER A 55 -24.17 -8.36 -5.73
N ASP A 56 -24.98 -7.88 -4.78
CA ASP A 56 -24.65 -6.70 -3.98
C ASP A 56 -23.43 -6.92 -3.08
N TRP A 57 -23.31 -8.10 -2.46
CA TRP A 57 -22.13 -8.43 -1.65
C TRP A 57 -20.86 -8.54 -2.49
N LEU A 58 -20.94 -9.08 -3.70
CA LEU A 58 -19.80 -9.11 -4.62
C LEU A 58 -19.34 -7.69 -4.97
N ARG A 59 -20.28 -6.77 -5.24
CA ARG A 59 -19.96 -5.36 -5.50
C ARG A 59 -19.29 -4.68 -4.30
N MET A 60 -19.74 -5.00 -3.08
CA MET A 60 -19.10 -4.53 -1.85
C MET A 60 -17.68 -5.09 -1.67
N LEU A 61 -17.48 -6.39 -1.98
CA LEU A 61 -16.18 -7.04 -1.96
C LEU A 61 -15.23 -6.37 -2.95
N ASP A 62 -15.64 -6.21 -4.21
CA ASP A 62 -14.85 -5.56 -5.26
C ASP A 62 -14.38 -4.16 -4.83
N GLY A 63 -15.30 -3.34 -4.31
CA GLY A 63 -14.96 -1.99 -3.84
C GLY A 63 -14.00 -1.99 -2.64
N GLY A 64 -14.16 -2.94 -1.71
CA GLY A 64 -13.26 -3.11 -0.58
C GLY A 64 -11.84 -3.51 -1.00
N VAL A 65 -11.75 -4.44 -1.94
CA VAL A 65 -10.48 -4.94 -2.48
C VAL A 65 -9.76 -3.85 -3.27
N GLU A 66 -10.46 -3.09 -4.10
CA GLU A 66 -9.87 -1.96 -4.85
C GLU A 66 -9.28 -0.91 -3.90
N LYS A 67 -10.00 -0.59 -2.82
CA LYS A 67 -9.50 0.33 -1.78
C LYS A 67 -8.25 -0.24 -1.10
N ALA A 68 -8.23 -1.53 -0.77
CA ALA A 68 -7.09 -2.18 -0.13
C ALA A 68 -5.85 -2.20 -1.05
N LEU A 69 -6.03 -2.45 -2.35
CA LEU A 69 -4.95 -2.38 -3.35
C LEU A 69 -4.34 -0.98 -3.41
N LYS A 70 -5.19 0.07 -3.46
CA LYS A 70 -4.72 1.48 -3.45
C LYS A 70 -3.90 1.79 -2.20
N LEU A 71 -4.40 1.38 -1.02
CA LEU A 71 -3.68 1.57 0.25
C LEU A 71 -2.34 0.83 0.28
N ASN A 72 -2.30 -0.42 -0.22
CA ASN A 72 -1.06 -1.19 -0.26
C ASN A 72 -0.04 -0.57 -1.23
N LEU A 73 -0.48 -0.01 -2.36
CA LEU A 73 0.39 0.74 -3.26
C LEU A 73 0.94 1.99 -2.57
N SER A 74 0.10 2.76 -1.88
CA SER A 74 0.54 3.92 -1.10
C SER A 74 1.54 3.54 0.00
N LEU A 75 1.32 2.42 0.69
CA LEU A 75 2.26 1.89 1.69
C LEU A 75 3.62 1.57 1.07
N ARG A 76 3.64 0.88 -0.07
CA ARG A 76 4.88 0.54 -0.78
C ARG A 76 5.63 1.79 -1.25
N SER A 77 4.91 2.76 -1.80
CA SER A 77 5.50 4.05 -2.19
C SER A 77 6.09 4.79 -0.98
N TYR A 78 5.34 4.86 0.12
CA TYR A 78 5.79 5.49 1.35
C TYR A 78 7.09 4.84 1.88
N ILE A 79 7.13 3.50 1.96
CA ILE A 79 8.34 2.77 2.35
C ILE A 79 9.50 3.14 1.43
N LYS A 80 9.30 3.08 0.11
CA LYS A 80 10.35 3.39 -0.87
C LYS A 80 10.88 4.82 -0.76
N GLU A 81 10.00 5.80 -0.54
CA GLU A 81 10.36 7.22 -0.42
C GLU A 81 11.15 7.55 0.85
N HIS A 82 10.95 6.76 1.92
CA HIS A 82 11.50 7.04 3.25
C HIS A 82 12.64 6.10 3.65
N THR A 83 13.10 5.23 2.76
CA THR A 83 14.24 4.31 3.02
C THR A 83 15.47 4.77 2.25
N SER A 84 16.65 4.68 2.88
CA SER A 84 17.90 4.90 2.15
C SER A 84 18.16 3.71 1.23
N ASN A 85 18.03 3.90 -0.08
CA ASN A 85 18.46 2.91 -1.08
C ASN A 85 19.91 2.45 -0.87
#